data_AF-A0A9N8VBE5-F1
#
_entry.id   AF-A0A9N8VBE5-F1
#
_cell.length_a   1.000
_cell.length_b   1.000
_cell.length_c   1.000
_cell.angle_alpha   90.00
_cell.angle_beta   90.00
_cell.angle_gamma   90.00
#
_symmetry.space_group_name_H-M   'P 1'
#
loop_
_entity.id
_entity.type
_entity.pdbx_description
1 polymer ?
#
loop_
_entity_poly.entity_id
_entity_poly.type
_entity_poly.pdbx_seq_one_letter_code
_entity_poly.pdbx_strand_id
1 'polypeptide(L)'
;MPVVGSFDPRTLIAPANSGGYVVDFYRVTLDELQDMTIPFIWQASYTGIIHGIAGWFDLHFSPPSPVINGSTITMSTSPAAERTHWQQVRFLLKEPLAVNAGQTIQGWMRCVVNEMRSYTIEVEILIGNGQLSDPLNVSPSIFNLDFNRRRGKWRLHEQTYNYNYYPQADNIFRPEYNCLYEPEQPLDVSVVVDNNYVDENQFILQS
;
A
#
# COMPACT_ATOMS: atom_id res chain seq x y z
N MET A 1 12.65 -4.93 5.11
CA MET A 1 12.89 -4.32 3.79
C MET A 1 11.56 -3.84 3.20
N PRO A 2 11.45 -2.58 2.76
CA PRO A 2 10.34 -2.13 1.92
C PRO A 2 10.37 -2.82 0.56
N VAL A 3 9.19 -3.12 0.01
CA VAL A 3 9.05 -3.75 -1.31
C VAL A 3 8.61 -2.70 -2.33
N VAL A 4 9.37 -2.53 -3.41
CA VAL A 4 9.02 -1.64 -4.52
C VAL A 4 8.49 -2.49 -5.67
N GLY A 5 7.29 -2.17 -6.14
CA GLY A 5 6.59 -2.98 -7.13
C GLY A 5 5.23 -2.41 -7.46
N SER A 6 4.77 -2.59 -8.69
CA SER A 6 3.35 -2.35 -9.01
C SER A 6 2.46 -3.37 -8.29
N PHE A 7 1.21 -2.99 -8.02
CA PHE A 7 0.20 -3.88 -7.46
C PHE A 7 -1.20 -3.42 -7.87
N ASP A 8 -2.17 -4.34 -7.78
CA ASP A 8 -3.55 -4.04 -8.12
C ASP A 8 -4.21 -3.14 -7.06
N PRO A 9 -4.80 -1.97 -7.42
CA PRO A 9 -5.50 -1.11 -6.47
C PRO A 9 -6.57 -1.83 -5.64
N ARG A 10 -7.17 -2.90 -6.15
CA ARG A 10 -8.20 -3.68 -5.46
C ARG A 10 -7.67 -4.43 -4.23
N THR A 11 -6.35 -4.53 -4.05
CA THR A 11 -5.76 -5.10 -2.83
C THR A 11 -5.78 -4.12 -1.66
N LEU A 12 -6.10 -2.84 -1.89
CA LEU A 12 -6.17 -1.84 -0.83
C LEU A 12 -7.42 -2.11 0.04
N ILE A 13 -7.18 -2.41 1.31
CA ILE A 13 -8.25 -2.64 2.30
C ILE A 13 -9.04 -1.35 2.59
N ALA A 14 -8.40 -0.19 2.43
CA ALA A 14 -9.03 1.10 2.64
C ALA A 14 -8.53 2.10 1.58
N PRO A 15 -9.34 3.10 1.21
CA PRO A 15 -8.88 4.17 0.33
C PRO A 15 -7.75 4.96 1.00
N ALA A 16 -6.90 5.57 0.19
CA ALA A 16 -5.90 6.50 0.69
C ALA A 16 -6.54 7.72 1.37
N ASN A 17 -5.77 8.41 2.22
CA ASN A 17 -6.21 9.66 2.84
C ASN A 17 -6.66 10.65 1.76
N SER A 18 -7.86 11.20 1.90
CA SER A 18 -8.36 12.25 1.00
C SER A 18 -7.42 13.45 1.05
N GLY A 19 -6.75 13.76 -0.06
CA GLY A 19 -5.76 14.85 -0.15
C GLY A 19 -4.34 14.49 0.27
N GLY A 20 -4.10 13.27 0.77
CA GLY A 20 -2.77 12.80 1.17
C GLY A 20 -2.11 13.62 2.28
N TYR A 21 -0.79 13.50 2.40
CA TYR A 21 0.04 14.38 3.21
C TYR A 21 0.76 15.35 2.29
N VAL A 22 0.43 16.64 2.41
CA VAL A 22 0.90 17.67 1.48
C VAL A 22 2.22 18.26 1.97
N VAL A 23 3.24 18.21 1.10
CA VAL A 23 4.52 18.90 1.29
C VAL A 23 4.59 20.04 0.28
N ASP A 24 4.47 21.28 0.77
CA ASP A 24 4.59 22.48 -0.07
C ASP A 24 6.06 22.88 -0.21
N PHE A 25 6.67 22.59 -1.36
CA PHE A 25 8.07 22.92 -1.65
C PHE A 25 8.38 24.42 -1.66
N TYR A 26 7.39 25.32 -1.70
CA TYR A 26 7.62 26.76 -1.53
C TYR A 26 7.87 27.17 -0.08
N ARG A 27 7.42 26.37 0.88
CA ARG A 27 7.36 26.74 2.30
C ARG A 27 8.07 25.78 3.23
N VAL A 28 8.23 24.53 2.81
CA VAL A 28 8.85 23.48 3.62
C VAL A 28 10.29 23.83 3.96
N THR A 29 10.64 23.62 5.22
CA THR A 29 11.98 23.81 5.75
C THR A 29 12.80 22.52 5.66
N LEU A 30 14.12 22.63 5.77
CA LEU A 30 15.00 21.46 5.81
C LEU A 30 14.70 20.58 7.03
N ASP A 31 14.41 21.19 8.18
CA ASP A 31 14.14 20.46 9.43
C ASP A 31 12.84 19.63 9.30
N GLU A 32 11.80 20.18 8.67
CA GLU A 32 10.56 19.45 8.37
C GLU A 32 10.80 18.28 7.41
N LEU A 33 11.71 18.43 6.45
CA LEU A 33 12.08 17.32 5.55
C LEU A 33 12.97 16.27 6.24
N GLN A 34 13.71 16.65 7.28
CA GLN A 34 14.57 15.71 8.02
C GLN A 34 13.78 14.78 8.94
N ASP A 35 12.67 15.25 9.51
CA ASP A 35 11.80 14.48 10.38
C ASP A 35 10.34 14.86 10.15
N MET A 36 9.64 14.07 9.34
CA MET A 36 8.22 14.27 9.05
C MET A 36 7.37 13.17 9.67
N THR A 37 6.23 13.54 10.25
CA THR A 37 5.23 12.60 10.76
C THR A 37 3.93 12.76 10.00
N ILE A 38 3.47 11.67 9.41
CA ILE A 38 2.28 11.57 8.58
C ILE A 38 1.19 10.85 9.37
N PRO A 39 0.20 11.55 9.93
CA PRO A 39 -0.95 10.90 10.56
C PRO A 39 -1.87 10.30 9.49
N PHE A 40 -2.55 9.21 9.82
CA PHE A 40 -3.56 8.62 8.95
C PHE A 40 -4.75 8.09 9.73
N ILE A 41 -5.91 8.18 9.09
CA ILE A 41 -7.16 7.56 9.53
C ILE A 41 -7.93 7.09 8.31
N TRP A 42 -8.22 5.79 8.29
CA TRP A 42 -8.89 5.12 7.20
C TRP A 42 -10.07 4.31 7.72
N GLN A 43 -11.00 4.00 6.81
CA GLN A 43 -12.08 3.07 7.07
C GLN A 43 -11.91 1.85 6.19
N ALA A 44 -11.86 0.66 6.80
CA ALA A 44 -11.75 -0.59 6.06
C ALA A 44 -12.98 -0.79 5.17
N SER A 45 -12.76 -0.95 3.86
CA SER A 45 -13.82 -1.18 2.87
C SER A 45 -14.35 -2.62 2.90
N TYR A 46 -13.53 -3.58 3.32
CA TYR A 46 -13.91 -4.99 3.45
C TYR A 46 -13.17 -5.67 4.61
N THR A 47 -13.68 -6.84 5.03
CA THR A 47 -13.05 -7.67 6.06
C THR A 47 -11.86 -8.42 5.47
N GLY A 48 -10.71 -8.36 6.12
CA GLY A 48 -9.49 -8.99 5.61
C GLY A 48 -8.30 -8.88 6.56
N ILE A 49 -7.12 -9.10 6.01
CA ILE A 49 -5.84 -9.08 6.74
C ILE A 49 -4.95 -7.97 6.19
N ILE A 50 -4.60 -7.01 7.05
CA ILE A 50 -3.64 -5.94 6.77
C ILE A 50 -2.23 -6.51 6.90
N HIS A 51 -1.58 -6.73 5.76
CA HIS A 51 -0.20 -7.22 5.70
C HIS A 51 0.82 -6.08 5.78
N GLY A 52 0.42 -4.83 5.55
CA GLY A 52 1.33 -3.70 5.46
C GLY A 52 0.64 -2.41 5.05
N ILE A 53 1.45 -1.37 4.88
CA ILE A 53 1.03 -0.07 4.33
C ILE A 53 1.67 0.11 2.96
N ALA A 54 0.88 0.56 2.00
CA ALA A 54 1.39 0.99 0.70
C ALA A 54 1.54 2.51 0.66
N GLY A 55 2.55 2.99 -0.07
CA GLY A 55 2.82 4.40 -0.28
C GLY A 55 3.12 4.69 -1.75
N TRP A 56 2.68 5.86 -2.19
CA TRP A 56 2.95 6.47 -3.49
C TRP A 56 2.88 7.99 -3.32
N PHE A 57 3.20 8.74 -4.36
CA PHE A 57 3.15 10.20 -4.33
C PHE A 57 2.57 10.77 -5.62
N ASP A 58 2.04 11.97 -5.49
CA ASP A 58 1.60 12.80 -6.61
C ASP A 58 2.41 14.10 -6.59
N LEU A 59 2.75 14.62 -7.77
CA LEU A 59 3.40 15.92 -7.94
C LEU A 59 2.43 16.90 -8.57
N HIS A 60 2.33 18.08 -7.96
CA HIS A 60 1.55 19.21 -8.48
C HIS A 60 2.50 20.35 -8.83
N PHE A 61 2.72 20.56 -10.12
CA PHE A 61 3.53 21.66 -10.63
C PHE A 61 2.62 22.89 -10.80
N SER A 62 2.35 23.56 -9.69
CA SER A 62 1.55 24.79 -9.68
C SER A 62 2.45 26.02 -9.83
N PRO A 63 2.05 27.04 -10.61
CA PRO A 63 2.75 28.30 -10.66
C PRO A 63 2.76 28.98 -9.27
N PRO A 64 3.81 29.74 -8.92
CA PRO A 64 3.78 30.54 -7.71
C PRO A 64 2.71 31.64 -7.82
N SER A 65 1.94 31.87 -6.74
CA SER A 65 1.04 33.01 -6.67
C SER A 65 1.84 34.32 -6.75
N PRO A 66 1.44 35.33 -7.55
CA PRO A 66 0.11 35.54 -8.12
C PRO A 66 0.02 35.24 -9.63
N VAL A 67 0.81 34.31 -10.20
CA VAL A 67 0.79 34.04 -11.65
C VAL A 67 -0.60 33.56 -12.09
N ILE A 68 -1.33 34.42 -12.81
CA ILE A 68 -2.77 34.25 -13.13
C ILE A 68 -3.00 33.30 -14.32
N ASN A 69 -2.00 33.13 -15.20
CA ASN A 69 -2.13 32.40 -16.47
C ASN A 69 -1.38 31.06 -16.52
N GLY A 70 -1.00 30.51 -15.37
CA GLY A 70 -0.27 29.24 -15.35
C GLY A 70 -1.21 28.05 -15.12
N SER A 71 -1.09 27.02 -15.95
CA SER A 71 -1.79 25.74 -15.75
C SER A 71 -1.03 24.87 -14.77
N THR A 72 -1.70 24.33 -13.75
CA THR A 72 -1.13 23.29 -12.91
C THR A 72 -1.04 21.99 -13.71
N ILE A 73 0.16 21.41 -13.76
CA ILE A 73 0.39 20.08 -14.32
C ILE A 73 0.50 19.10 -13.16
N THR A 74 -0.16 17.94 -13.27
CA THR A 74 -0.13 16.90 -12.24
C THR A 74 0.47 15.61 -12.79
N MET A 75 1.17 14.89 -11.93
CA MET A 75 1.69 13.56 -12.21
C MET A 75 1.38 12.68 -11.00
N SER A 76 0.77 11.53 -11.22
CA SER A 76 0.45 10.57 -10.16
C SER A 76 1.25 9.28 -10.33
N THR A 77 1.72 8.74 -9.20
CA THR A 77 2.29 7.38 -9.12
C THR A 77 1.35 6.41 -8.40
N SER A 78 0.09 6.78 -8.23
CA SER A 78 -0.95 5.91 -7.66
C SER A 78 -1.01 4.57 -8.39
N PRO A 79 -1.30 3.46 -7.68
CA PRO A 79 -1.50 2.16 -8.34
C PRO A 79 -2.67 2.20 -9.35
N ALA A 80 -3.59 3.18 -9.24
CA ALA A 80 -4.69 3.38 -10.18
C ALA A 80 -4.33 4.29 -11.38
N ALA A 81 -3.12 4.86 -11.42
CA ALA A 81 -2.63 5.69 -12.51
C ALA A 81 -1.75 4.88 -13.48
N GLU A 82 -1.36 5.50 -14.59
CA GLU A 82 -0.40 4.88 -15.52
C GLU A 82 0.92 4.55 -14.83
N ARG A 83 1.49 3.39 -15.19
CA ARG A 83 2.70 2.88 -14.55
C ARG A 83 3.89 3.78 -14.83
N THR A 84 4.59 4.17 -13.77
CA THR A 84 5.85 4.91 -13.84
C THR A 84 7.04 4.06 -13.41
N HIS A 85 8.27 4.57 -13.60
CA HIS A 85 9.48 3.90 -13.12
C HIS A 85 9.64 3.93 -11.59
N TRP A 86 8.97 4.87 -10.90
CA TRP A 86 8.95 4.93 -9.43
C TRP A 86 8.17 3.79 -8.80
N GLN A 87 7.17 3.27 -9.51
CA GLN A 87 6.23 2.26 -9.00
C GLN A 87 5.61 2.73 -7.67
N GLN A 88 5.29 1.79 -6.78
CA GLN A 88 4.79 2.05 -5.43
C GLN A 88 5.63 1.28 -4.42
N VAL A 89 5.64 1.74 -3.16
CA VAL A 89 6.33 1.07 -2.06
C VAL A 89 5.33 0.40 -1.13
N ARG A 90 5.67 -0.79 -0.61
CA ARG A 90 4.91 -1.52 0.41
C ARG A 90 5.80 -1.80 1.63
N PHE A 91 5.33 -1.41 2.80
CA PHE A 91 5.95 -1.66 4.09
C PHE A 91 5.23 -2.82 4.78
N LEU A 92 5.78 -4.03 4.65
CA LEU A 92 5.16 -5.24 5.19
C LEU A 92 5.41 -5.39 6.69
N LEU A 93 4.34 -5.63 7.44
CA LEU A 93 4.37 -5.96 8.86
C LEU A 93 4.91 -7.37 9.05
N LYS A 94 5.64 -7.59 10.15
CA LYS A 94 6.06 -8.95 10.55
C LYS A 94 4.87 -9.81 10.95
N GLU A 95 3.89 -9.19 11.61
CA GLU A 95 2.67 -9.83 12.08
C GLU A 95 1.47 -9.06 11.51
N PRO A 96 0.72 -9.65 10.57
CA PRO A 96 -0.46 -9.01 10.01
C PRO A 96 -1.56 -8.74 11.04
N LEU A 97 -2.48 -7.83 10.71
CA LEU A 97 -3.66 -7.51 11.53
C LEU A 97 -4.95 -7.91 10.83
N ALA A 98 -5.85 -8.59 11.56
CA ALA A 98 -7.21 -8.81 11.07
C ALA A 98 -8.06 -7.55 11.28
N VAL A 99 -8.87 -7.20 10.28
CA VAL A 99 -9.79 -6.06 10.32
C VAL A 99 -11.12 -6.44 9.70
N ASN A 100 -12.21 -5.94 10.27
CA ASN A 100 -13.56 -6.08 9.72
C ASN A 100 -13.94 -4.86 8.87
N ALA A 101 -14.80 -5.09 7.88
CA ALA A 101 -15.41 -4.03 7.09
C ALA A 101 -16.04 -2.95 8.01
N GLY A 102 -15.81 -1.69 7.68
CA GLY A 102 -16.29 -0.53 8.42
C GLY A 102 -15.46 -0.14 9.64
N GLN A 103 -14.49 -0.96 10.09
CA GLN A 103 -13.62 -0.59 11.21
C GLN A 103 -12.66 0.54 10.83
N THR A 104 -12.42 1.42 11.79
CA THR A 104 -11.43 2.48 11.70
C THR A 104 -10.02 1.92 11.87
N ILE A 105 -9.13 2.29 10.96
CA ILE A 105 -7.68 2.03 11.01
C ILE A 105 -7.02 3.39 11.19
N GLN A 106 -6.30 3.61 12.29
CA GLN A 106 -5.66 4.89 12.58
C GLN A 106 -4.20 4.70 12.99
N GLY A 107 -3.39 5.73 12.81
CA GLY A 107 -1.98 5.63 13.10
C GLY A 107 -1.17 6.81 12.63
N TRP A 108 0.15 6.61 12.64
CA TRP A 108 1.12 7.57 12.13
C TRP A 108 2.27 6.84 11.43
N MET A 109 2.87 7.51 10.46
CA MET A 109 4.10 7.11 9.78
C MET A 109 5.13 8.23 9.97
N ARG A 110 6.21 7.96 10.68
CA ARG A 110 7.32 8.89 10.88
C ARG A 110 8.48 8.52 9.97
N CYS A 111 8.99 9.51 9.27
CA CYS A 111 10.08 9.37 8.31
C CYS A 111 11.24 10.25 8.79
N VAL A 112 12.32 9.63 9.26
CA VAL A 112 13.50 10.34 9.76
C VAL A 112 14.70 10.10 8.86
N VAL A 113 15.37 11.14 8.39
CA VAL A 113 16.59 11.03 7.59
C VAL A 113 17.67 10.28 8.39
N ASN A 114 18.37 9.37 7.71
CA ASN A 114 19.47 8.60 8.26
C ASN A 114 20.78 8.85 7.50
N GLU A 115 21.88 8.32 8.03
CA GLU A 115 23.24 8.51 7.53
C GLU A 115 23.44 8.07 6.07
N MET A 116 22.55 7.20 5.56
CA MET A 116 22.56 6.73 4.17
C MET A 116 21.87 7.68 3.20
N ARG A 117 21.61 8.94 3.61
CA ARG A 117 20.88 9.95 2.83
C ARG A 117 19.51 9.46 2.36
N SER A 118 18.86 8.67 3.21
CA SER A 118 17.55 8.07 2.99
C SER A 118 16.74 8.15 4.29
N TYR A 119 15.49 7.70 4.29
CA TYR A 119 14.65 7.70 5.49
C TYR A 119 14.67 6.37 6.24
N THR A 120 14.58 6.44 7.56
CA THR A 120 14.09 5.38 8.44
C THR A 120 12.60 5.63 8.65
N ILE A 121 11.79 4.64 8.28
CA ILE A 121 10.33 4.70 8.35
C ILE A 121 9.88 3.92 9.57
N GLU A 122 9.15 4.57 10.47
CA GLU A 122 8.51 3.96 11.62
C GLU A 122 7.01 4.18 11.54
N VAL A 123 6.23 3.15 11.81
CA VAL A 123 4.77 3.22 11.73
C VAL A 123 4.16 2.59 12.96
N GLU A 124 3.12 3.22 13.49
CA GLU A 124 2.14 2.57 14.35
C GLU A 124 0.78 2.50 13.66
N ILE A 125 0.14 1.34 13.72
CA ILE A 125 -1.22 1.08 13.25
C ILE A 125 -2.04 0.59 14.43
N LEU A 126 -3.24 1.14 14.58
CA LEU A 126 -4.23 0.77 15.59
C LEU A 126 -5.59 0.58 14.91
N ILE A 127 -6.23 -0.55 15.19
CA ILE A 127 -7.59 -0.85 14.72
C ILE A 127 -8.59 -0.57 15.84
N GLY A 128 -9.65 0.17 15.49
CA GLY A 128 -10.72 0.56 16.40
C GLY A 128 -10.34 1.73 17.30
N ASN A 129 -10.93 1.76 18.49
CA ASN A 129 -10.76 2.85 19.44
C ASN A 129 -9.53 2.63 20.31
N GLY A 130 -8.75 3.70 20.52
CA GLY A 130 -7.65 3.71 21.46
C GLY A 130 -6.75 4.92 21.23
N GLN A 131 -5.78 5.09 22.12
CA GLN A 131 -4.83 6.20 22.05
C GLN A 131 -3.56 5.76 21.30
N LEU A 132 -3.19 6.52 20.27
CA LEU A 132 -1.92 6.38 19.57
C LEU A 132 -0.77 6.80 20.50
N SER A 133 0.38 6.16 20.36
CA SER A 133 1.58 6.59 21.06
C SER A 133 2.15 7.87 20.45
N ASP A 134 2.96 8.59 21.23
CA ASP A 134 3.75 9.70 20.72
C ASP A 134 4.79 9.19 19.69
N PRO A 135 4.76 9.69 18.44
CA PRO A 135 5.73 9.34 17.39
C PRO A 135 7.16 9.79 17.71
N LEU A 136 7.35 10.80 18.56
CA LEU A 136 8.67 11.31 18.95
C LEU A 136 9.29 10.51 20.10
N ASN A 137 8.44 10.04 21.03
CA ASN A 137 8.85 9.34 22.25
C ASN A 137 8.27 7.92 22.29
N VAL A 138 8.70 7.11 21.33
CA VAL A 138 8.21 5.74 21.18
C VAL A 138 8.82 4.85 22.28
N SER A 139 8.02 4.49 23.28
CA SER A 139 8.46 3.53 24.30
C SER A 139 8.79 2.17 23.66
N PRO A 140 9.98 1.58 23.90
CA PRO A 140 10.35 0.26 23.41
C PRO A 140 9.52 -0.87 24.01
N SER A 141 8.79 -0.63 25.11
CA SER A 141 8.03 -1.68 25.80
C SER A 141 6.69 -2.01 25.15
N ILE A 142 6.23 -1.24 24.15
CA ILE A 142 4.93 -1.43 23.48
C ILE A 142 5.17 -1.93 22.04
N PHE A 143 5.87 -3.06 21.88
CA PHE A 143 5.89 -3.75 20.60
C PHE A 143 4.81 -4.83 20.57
N ASN A 144 3.75 -4.59 19.80
CA ASN A 144 2.78 -5.60 19.35
C ASN A 144 2.09 -6.43 20.45
N LEU A 145 2.01 -5.92 21.70
CA LEU A 145 1.38 -6.64 22.81
C LEU A 145 -0.14 -6.80 22.64
N ASP A 146 -0.77 -5.88 21.91
CA ASP A 146 -2.21 -5.88 21.67
C ASP A 146 -2.55 -6.49 20.31
N PHE A 147 -3.66 -7.24 20.24
CA PHE A 147 -4.13 -7.89 19.00
C PHE A 147 -4.54 -6.89 17.90
N ASN A 148 -4.84 -5.64 18.25
CA ASN A 148 -5.30 -4.60 17.33
C ASN A 148 -4.23 -3.54 17.02
N ARG A 149 -3.01 -3.68 17.53
CA ARG A 149 -1.92 -2.71 17.35
C ARG A 149 -0.70 -3.37 16.71
N ARG A 150 -0.14 -2.75 15.67
CA ARG A 150 1.17 -3.15 15.13
C ARG A 150 2.08 -1.96 14.95
N ARG A 151 3.36 -2.22 15.18
CA ARG A 151 4.44 -1.32 14.79
C ARG A 151 5.34 -1.98 13.77
N GLY A 152 5.88 -1.16 12.89
CA GLY A 152 6.92 -1.57 11.96
C GLY A 152 7.99 -0.51 11.81
N LYS A 153 9.20 -0.98 11.48
CA LYS A 153 10.36 -0.14 11.25
C LYS A 153 11.11 -0.67 10.03
N TRP A 154 11.37 0.20 9.07
CA TRP A 154 12.07 -0.15 7.84
C TRP A 154 13.07 0.94 7.49
N ARG A 155 14.20 0.56 6.90
CA ARG A 155 15.11 1.51 6.28
C ARG A 155 14.78 1.61 4.80
N LEU A 156 14.47 2.82 4.35
CA LEU A 156 14.04 3.05 2.98
C LEU A 156 15.14 2.80 1.95
N HIS A 157 16.42 2.75 2.33
CA HIS A 157 17.51 2.37 1.43
C HIS A 157 17.67 0.85 1.28
N GLU A 158 17.07 0.04 2.16
CA GLU A 158 17.11 -1.44 2.12
C GLU A 158 15.92 -2.00 1.32
N GLN A 159 15.71 -1.48 0.11
CA GLN A 159 14.56 -1.84 -0.73
C GLN A 159 14.77 -3.19 -1.42
N THR A 160 13.67 -3.89 -1.67
CA THR A 160 13.63 -5.07 -2.54
C THR A 160 12.61 -4.85 -3.63
N TYR A 161 12.94 -5.23 -4.86
CA TYR A 161 12.08 -5.00 -6.00
C TYR A 161 11.28 -6.26 -6.34
N ASN A 162 9.98 -6.09 -6.57
CA ASN A 162 9.08 -7.13 -7.04
C ASN A 162 8.39 -6.65 -8.33
N TYR A 163 8.73 -7.31 -9.44
CA TYR A 163 8.24 -6.98 -10.78
C TYR A 163 7.17 -7.95 -11.30
N ASN A 164 6.64 -8.83 -10.45
CA ASN A 164 5.74 -9.91 -10.89
C ASN A 164 4.35 -9.40 -11.32
N TYR A 165 3.99 -8.16 -10.97
CA TYR A 165 2.73 -7.56 -11.38
C TYR A 165 2.86 -6.90 -12.76
N TYR A 166 2.29 -7.56 -13.76
CA TYR A 166 1.97 -6.97 -15.05
C TYR A 166 0.44 -6.83 -15.10
N PRO A 167 -0.11 -5.61 -15.22
CA PRO A 167 -1.53 -5.46 -15.49
C PRO A 167 -1.81 -6.05 -16.89
N GLN A 168 -2.15 -7.34 -16.95
CA GLN A 168 -2.70 -7.94 -18.16
C GLN A 168 -4.06 -7.30 -18.44
N ALA A 169 -4.40 -7.19 -19.73
CA ALA A 169 -5.65 -6.56 -20.19
C ALA A 169 -6.93 -7.29 -19.73
N ASP A 170 -6.79 -8.49 -19.17
CA ASP A 170 -7.91 -9.30 -18.71
C ASP A 170 -8.21 -8.98 -17.23
N ASN A 171 -9.39 -8.39 -16.99
CA ASN A 171 -9.90 -7.88 -15.72
C ASN A 171 -9.99 -8.88 -14.54
N ILE A 172 -9.49 -10.11 -14.67
CA ILE A 172 -9.62 -11.16 -13.66
C ILE A 172 -8.59 -10.94 -12.55
N PHE A 173 -9.03 -10.32 -11.45
CA PHE A 173 -8.26 -10.26 -10.21
C PHE A 173 -8.08 -11.68 -9.67
N ARG A 174 -6.83 -12.13 -9.52
CA ARG A 174 -6.54 -13.34 -8.76
C ARG A 174 -5.59 -13.03 -7.58
N PRO A 175 -6.03 -13.22 -6.33
CA PRO A 175 -5.22 -12.91 -5.13
C PRO A 175 -3.86 -13.61 -5.12
N GLU A 176 -3.75 -14.79 -5.73
CA GLU A 176 -2.53 -15.58 -5.83
C GLU A 176 -1.40 -14.91 -6.62
N TYR A 177 -1.69 -13.95 -7.51
CA TYR A 177 -0.66 -13.20 -8.25
C TYR A 177 0.03 -12.10 -7.42
N ASN A 178 -0.46 -11.83 -6.21
CA ASN A 178 0.18 -10.84 -5.33
C ASN A 178 1.49 -11.33 -4.71
N CYS A 179 1.87 -12.61 -4.93
CA CYS A 179 3.14 -13.22 -4.50
C CYS A 179 3.60 -12.75 -3.10
N LEU A 180 2.68 -12.75 -2.13
CA LEU A 180 3.00 -12.38 -0.75
C LEU A 180 3.86 -13.46 -0.06
N TYR A 181 3.88 -14.67 -0.63
CA TYR A 181 4.70 -15.81 -0.24
C TYR A 181 5.08 -16.60 -1.50
N GLU A 182 6.23 -17.28 -1.45
CA GLU A 182 6.59 -18.32 -2.41
C GLU A 182 5.73 -19.55 -2.11
N PRO A 183 4.95 -20.09 -3.07
CA PRO A 183 4.25 -21.35 -2.85
C PRO A 183 5.30 -22.46 -2.67
N GLU A 184 5.18 -23.25 -1.59
CA GLU A 184 6.12 -24.34 -1.29
C GLU A 184 6.17 -25.42 -2.39
N GLN A 185 5.20 -25.44 -3.31
CA GLN A 185 5.18 -26.31 -4.47
C GLN A 185 4.75 -25.55 -5.74
N PRO A 186 5.44 -25.74 -6.88
CA PRO A 186 4.99 -25.21 -8.15
C PRO A 186 3.64 -25.83 -8.54
N LEU A 187 2.75 -25.03 -9.11
CA LEU A 187 1.49 -25.50 -9.67
C LEU A 187 1.78 -26.56 -10.73
N ASP A 188 1.25 -27.75 -10.51
CA ASP A 188 1.35 -28.87 -11.44
C ASP A 188 0.59 -28.52 -12.73
N VAL A 189 1.33 -28.30 -13.82
CA VAL A 189 0.82 -27.81 -15.11
C VAL A 189 0.04 -28.90 -15.88
N SER A 190 -0.29 -30.01 -15.21
CA SER A 190 -0.82 -31.23 -15.83
C SER A 190 -2.34 -31.39 -15.75
N VAL A 191 -3.08 -30.46 -15.14
CA VAL A 191 -4.55 -30.51 -15.20
C VAL A 191 -5.04 -29.79 -16.45
N VAL A 192 -4.88 -30.45 -17.60
CA VAL A 192 -5.64 -30.12 -18.81
C VAL A 192 -7.10 -30.50 -18.51
N VAL A 193 -7.96 -29.49 -18.34
CA VAL A 193 -9.41 -29.72 -18.36
C VAL A 193 -9.81 -29.90 -19.83
N ASP A 194 -9.59 -31.11 -20.34
CA ASP A 194 -10.22 -31.54 -21.59
C ASP A 194 -11.69 -31.79 -21.30
N ASN A 195 -12.54 -30.85 -21.74
CA ASN A 195 -13.72 -31.14 -22.57
C ASN A 195 -14.70 -29.96 -22.52
N ASN A 196 -14.72 -29.18 -23.60
CA ASN A 196 -15.94 -28.59 -24.14
C ASN A 196 -15.79 -28.53 -25.66
N TYR A 197 -15.76 -29.70 -26.29
CA TYR A 197 -16.24 -29.81 -27.65
C TYR A 197 -17.77 -29.84 -27.58
N VAL A 198 -18.36 -28.78 -28.10
CA VAL A 198 -19.80 -28.64 -28.32
C VAL A 198 -20.18 -29.71 -29.34
N ASP A 199 -20.86 -30.76 -28.90
CA ASP A 199 -21.51 -31.70 -29.81
C ASP A 199 -22.96 -31.22 -30.01
N GLU A 200 -23.18 -30.53 -31.12
CA GLU A 200 -24.49 -30.23 -31.66
C GLU A 200 -25.15 -31.55 -32.08
N ASN A 201 -25.81 -32.24 -31.16
CA ASN A 201 -27.00 -33.11 -31.38
C ASN A 201 -27.19 -34.07 -30.19
N GLN A 202 -27.88 -33.64 -29.14
CA GLN A 202 -28.77 -34.53 -28.39
C GLN A 202 -29.76 -33.74 -27.53
N PHE A 203 -31.04 -33.80 -27.94
CA PHE A 203 -32.18 -33.59 -27.05
C PHE A 203 -32.20 -34.69 -25.98
N ILE A 204 -32.62 -34.37 -24.75
CA ILE A 204 -33.80 -34.93 -24.03
C ILE A 204 -33.72 -34.69 -22.50
N LEU A 205 -34.72 -33.94 -22.02
CA LEU A 205 -35.56 -34.02 -20.80
C LEU A 205 -35.02 -34.40 -19.40
N GLN A 206 -35.31 -33.48 -18.47
CA GLN A 206 -35.85 -33.62 -17.11
C GLN A 206 -35.71 -34.95 -16.34
N SER A 207 -35.23 -34.81 -15.09
CA SER A 207 -36.06 -34.90 -13.87
C SER A 207 -35.43 -34.10 -12.73
#